data_AF-A0A2K8P6D6-F1
#
_entry.id   AF-A0A2K8P6D6-F1
#
_cell.length_a   1.000
_cell.length_b   1.000
_cell.length_c   1.000
_cell.angle_alpha   90.00
_cell.angle_beta   90.00
_cell.angle_gamma   90.00
#
_symmetry.space_group_name_H-M   'P 1'
#
loop_
_entity.id
_entity.type
_entity.pdbx_description
1 polymer ?
#
loop_
_entity_poly.entity_id
_entity_poly.type
_entity_poly.pdbx_seq_one_letter_code
_entity_poly.pdbx_strand_id
1 'polypeptide(L)'
;MPTSETERTPTDRAPSDRAVPVEGVIGTADAEAGAAYRSADRSADRSAGGSADRSADLPLVDRKRQRSGDEARGRAMRAAISVIAEKGTAALRMSDIAERAGMSTGHILYHFGKKDRLLLEVLAWSQADLWTRYQEAADQAGSPAEKLDLFVRFYLPRHQGDERYALWTQVLTQHHDEAGRRILTALLDGWDERLEAVVREGRELGQFADVDLPEFTIRAVAMLSGLSEDVMFGRSRWQHTSVHAFALSALERDLRPTSRP
;
A
#
# COMPACT_ATOMS: atom_id res chain seq x y z
N MET A 1 -43.01 6.40 61.66
CA MET A 1 -44.29 6.10 60.98
C MET A 1 -44.82 7.42 60.42
N PRO A 2 -45.19 7.55 59.14
CA PRO A 2 -45.39 6.57 58.04
C PRO A 2 -44.18 6.54 57.07
N THR A 3 -43.76 5.52 56.32
CA THR A 3 -44.34 4.53 55.35
C THR A 3 -44.84 5.10 54.02
N SER A 4 -43.99 4.98 52.99
CA SER A 4 -44.30 4.77 51.56
C SER A 4 -42.99 4.25 50.92
N GLU A 5 -42.85 2.95 50.62
CA GLU A 5 -42.95 2.37 49.26
C GLU A 5 -42.35 3.30 48.19
N THR A 6 -41.36 2.88 47.40
CA THR A 6 -41.62 2.07 46.20
C THR A 6 -40.30 1.64 45.51
N GLU A 7 -40.33 0.40 45.01
CA GLU A 7 -39.64 -0.18 43.85
C GLU A 7 -38.14 -0.52 43.80
N ARG A 8 -37.95 -1.80 43.44
CA ARG A 8 -36.74 -2.48 43.01
C ARG A 8 -36.39 -2.02 41.59
N THR A 9 -35.10 -1.79 41.32
CA THR A 9 -34.60 -1.72 39.94
C THR A 9 -33.93 -3.05 39.58
N PRO A 10 -34.28 -3.69 38.44
CA PRO A 10 -33.63 -4.91 37.98
C PRO A 10 -32.32 -4.59 37.24
N THR A 11 -31.37 -5.48 37.45
CA THR A 11 -30.12 -5.70 36.72
C THR A 11 -30.34 -5.68 35.20
N ASP A 12 -29.75 -4.72 34.49
CA ASP A 12 -29.70 -4.73 33.03
C ASP A 12 -28.36 -5.29 32.55
N ARG A 13 -28.45 -6.31 31.70
CA ARG A 13 -27.33 -7.07 31.13
C ARG A 13 -26.75 -6.26 29.97
N ALA A 14 -25.44 -6.02 30.01
CA ALA A 14 -24.69 -5.55 28.85
C ALA A 14 -24.87 -6.51 27.65
N PRO A 15 -25.11 -6.00 26.43
CA PRO A 15 -25.11 -6.85 25.25
C PRO A 15 -23.68 -7.28 24.92
N SER A 16 -23.53 -8.59 24.73
CA SER A 16 -22.29 -9.27 24.35
C SER A 16 -21.78 -8.75 23.00
N ASP A 17 -20.63 -8.10 23.02
CA ASP A 17 -19.89 -7.68 21.84
C ASP A 17 -19.26 -8.93 21.20
N ARG A 18 -19.95 -9.51 20.20
CA ARG A 18 -19.39 -10.59 19.38
C ARG A 18 -18.44 -9.97 18.37
N ALA A 19 -17.16 -9.93 18.73
CA ALA A 19 -16.06 -9.68 17.80
C ALA A 19 -16.17 -10.63 16.59
N VAL A 20 -16.35 -10.06 15.41
CA VAL A 20 -16.23 -10.77 14.13
C VAL A 20 -14.75 -10.74 13.72
N PRO A 21 -14.12 -11.89 13.40
CA PRO A 21 -12.69 -11.94 13.10
C PRO A 21 -12.35 -11.20 11.79
N VAL A 22 -11.21 -10.51 11.80
CA VAL A 22 -10.69 -9.64 10.72
C VAL A 22 -9.83 -10.44 9.72
N GLU A 23 -10.20 -11.70 9.46
CA GLU A 23 -9.54 -12.52 8.44
C GLU A 23 -10.23 -12.28 7.10
N GLY A 24 -9.54 -11.61 6.16
CA GLY A 24 -10.03 -11.41 4.79
C GLY A 24 -9.75 -10.04 4.15
N VAL A 25 -9.08 -9.12 4.85
CA VAL A 25 -8.80 -7.76 4.30
C VAL A 25 -7.46 -7.68 3.57
N ILE A 26 -6.61 -8.70 3.72
CA ILE A 26 -5.35 -8.83 2.97
C ILE A 26 -5.57 -9.97 1.99
N GLY A 27 -5.85 -9.63 0.73
CA GLY A 27 -5.73 -10.60 -0.35
C GLY A 27 -4.33 -11.21 -0.29
N THR A 28 -4.25 -12.52 -0.46
CA THR A 28 -3.06 -13.37 -0.30
C THR A 28 -1.81 -12.92 -1.07
N ALA A 29 -1.93 -11.92 -1.96
CA ALA A 29 -0.82 -11.35 -2.71
C ALA A 29 0.22 -10.60 -1.86
N ASP A 30 -0.18 -9.84 -0.83
CA ASP A 30 0.77 -9.04 -0.04
C ASP A 30 1.47 -9.86 1.06
N ALA A 31 0.80 -10.90 1.58
CA ALA A 31 1.40 -11.84 2.53
C ALA A 31 2.41 -12.78 1.85
N GLU A 32 2.19 -13.16 0.59
CA GLU A 32 3.09 -14.02 -0.18
C GLU A 32 4.28 -13.22 -0.77
N ALA A 33 4.08 -11.98 -1.22
CA ALA A 33 5.18 -11.16 -1.77
C ALA A 33 6.23 -10.78 -0.72
N GLY A 34 5.81 -10.41 0.51
CA GLY A 34 6.73 -10.15 1.62
C GLY A 34 7.34 -11.42 2.24
N ALA A 35 6.72 -12.59 2.06
CA ALA A 35 7.25 -13.87 2.50
C ALA A 35 8.24 -14.50 1.51
N ALA A 36 8.08 -14.24 0.20
CA ALA A 36 8.96 -14.75 -0.85
C ALA A 36 10.39 -14.20 -0.75
N TYR A 37 10.58 -13.00 -0.20
CA TYR A 37 11.92 -12.44 0.03
C TYR A 37 12.58 -12.94 1.33
N ARG A 38 11.80 -13.48 2.29
CA ARG A 38 12.31 -14.02 3.57
C ARG A 38 12.76 -15.49 3.51
N SER A 39 12.56 -16.18 2.40
CA SER A 39 12.87 -17.62 2.26
C SER A 39 14.06 -17.93 1.35
N ALA A 40 14.66 -16.95 0.68
CA ALA A 40 15.77 -17.21 -0.26
C ALA A 40 17.13 -17.52 0.41
N ASP A 41 17.25 -17.41 1.75
CA ASP A 41 18.53 -17.55 2.46
C ASP A 41 18.58 -18.68 3.51
N ARG A 42 17.71 -19.68 3.41
CA ARG A 42 17.87 -20.93 4.18
C ARG A 42 17.58 -22.17 3.36
N SER A 43 18.57 -23.05 3.36
CA SER A 43 18.56 -24.47 2.99
C SER A 43 18.66 -24.81 1.50
N ALA A 44 19.91 -24.90 1.06
CA ALA A 44 20.35 -26.16 0.47
C ALA A 44 20.10 -27.32 1.46
N ASP A 45 19.69 -28.48 0.92
CA ASP A 45 19.67 -29.82 1.53
C ASP A 45 18.30 -30.35 2.06
N ARG A 46 17.80 -31.37 1.31
CA ARG A 46 16.91 -32.52 1.65
C ARG A 46 15.38 -32.47 1.50
N SER A 47 14.96 -33.07 0.37
CA SER A 47 14.01 -34.19 0.21
C SER A 47 12.55 -34.11 0.71
N ALA A 48 11.66 -34.15 -0.30
CA ALA A 48 10.47 -35.00 -0.45
C ALA A 48 9.32 -34.95 0.58
N GLY A 49 8.14 -34.51 0.11
CA GLY A 49 6.85 -34.77 0.75
C GLY A 49 5.74 -33.91 0.13
N GLY A 50 4.85 -34.51 -0.66
CA GLY A 50 3.87 -33.80 -1.49
C GLY A 50 2.77 -33.04 -0.74
N SER A 51 2.34 -31.94 -1.34
CA SER A 51 1.03 -31.33 -1.13
C SER A 51 0.63 -30.65 -2.43
N ALA A 52 0.04 -31.43 -3.34
CA ALA A 52 -0.54 -30.94 -4.57
C ALA A 52 -1.79 -30.11 -4.25
N ASP A 53 -1.78 -28.87 -4.74
CA ASP A 53 -2.88 -28.17 -5.38
C ASP A 53 -4.30 -28.38 -4.79
N ARG A 54 -4.66 -27.53 -3.82
CA ARG A 54 -6.05 -27.36 -3.36
C ARG A 54 -6.80 -26.24 -4.12
N SER A 55 -6.21 -25.71 -5.19
CA SER A 55 -6.74 -24.54 -5.93
C SER A 55 -7.51 -24.93 -7.21
N ALA A 56 -7.39 -26.18 -7.66
CA ALA A 56 -7.90 -26.61 -8.97
C ALA A 56 -9.42 -26.93 -9.07
N ASP A 57 -10.16 -27.08 -7.97
CA ASP A 57 -11.51 -27.71 -8.00
C ASP A 57 -12.73 -26.83 -7.62
N LEU A 58 -12.63 -25.50 -7.64
CA LEU A 58 -13.83 -24.67 -7.43
C LEU A 58 -14.83 -24.80 -8.61
N PRO A 59 -16.14 -25.06 -8.35
CA PRO A 59 -17.16 -25.15 -9.39
C PRO A 59 -17.20 -23.91 -10.28
N LEU A 60 -17.42 -24.09 -11.59
CA LEU A 60 -17.41 -22.99 -12.58
C LEU A 60 -18.35 -21.82 -12.24
N VAL A 61 -19.45 -22.09 -11.53
CA VAL A 61 -20.42 -21.09 -11.07
C VAL A 61 -19.83 -20.21 -9.97
N ASP A 62 -19.09 -20.78 -9.02
CA ASP A 62 -18.42 -20.04 -7.95
C ASP A 62 -17.25 -19.22 -8.48
N ARG A 63 -16.49 -19.76 -9.45
CA ARG A 63 -15.42 -19.02 -10.14
C ARG A 63 -15.96 -17.81 -10.91
N LYS A 64 -17.09 -17.95 -11.61
CA LYS A 64 -17.71 -16.85 -12.34
C LYS A 64 -18.26 -15.78 -11.39
N ARG A 65 -18.81 -16.19 -10.25
CA ARG A 65 -19.36 -15.30 -9.23
C ARG A 65 -18.26 -14.55 -8.47
N GLN A 66 -17.14 -15.22 -8.16
CA GLN A 66 -15.93 -14.61 -7.59
C GLN A 66 -15.33 -13.60 -8.57
N ARG A 67 -15.08 -13.97 -9.84
CA ARG A 67 -14.56 -13.04 -10.86
C ARG A 67 -15.45 -11.82 -11.03
N SER A 68 -16.77 -12.00 -11.08
CA SER A 68 -17.72 -10.89 -11.17
C SER A 68 -17.69 -10.00 -9.91
N GLY A 69 -17.43 -10.57 -8.74
CA GLY A 69 -17.25 -9.84 -7.48
C GLY A 69 -15.95 -9.04 -7.46
N ASP A 70 -14.85 -9.62 -7.93
CA ASP A 70 -13.54 -8.96 -8.00
C ASP A 70 -13.54 -7.81 -9.02
N GLU A 71 -14.17 -8.01 -10.18
CA GLU A 71 -14.38 -6.95 -11.17
C GLU A 71 -15.24 -5.81 -10.63
N ALA A 72 -16.30 -6.15 -9.89
CA ALA A 72 -17.15 -5.16 -9.22
C ALA A 72 -16.34 -4.37 -8.18
N ARG A 73 -15.61 -5.05 -7.29
CA ARG A 73 -14.75 -4.41 -6.30
C ARG A 73 -13.73 -3.49 -6.95
N GLY A 74 -13.07 -3.93 -8.02
CA GLY A 74 -12.12 -3.12 -8.77
C GLY A 74 -12.74 -1.86 -9.40
N ARG A 75 -13.98 -1.94 -9.91
CA ARG A 75 -14.71 -0.75 -10.41
C ARG A 75 -15.00 0.24 -9.28
N ALA A 76 -15.42 -0.25 -8.13
CA ALA A 76 -15.68 0.60 -6.96
C ALA A 76 -14.40 1.27 -6.44
N MET A 77 -13.25 0.56 -6.41
CA MET A 77 -11.97 1.16 -6.00
C MET A 77 -11.53 2.27 -6.96
N ARG A 78 -11.57 2.04 -8.27
CA ARG A 78 -11.25 3.07 -9.26
C ARG A 78 -12.18 4.28 -9.15
N ALA A 79 -13.48 4.03 -9.00
CA ALA A 79 -14.46 5.08 -8.78
C ALA A 79 -14.14 5.91 -7.51
N ALA A 80 -13.77 5.25 -6.42
CA ALA A 80 -13.39 5.93 -5.19
C ALA A 80 -12.14 6.80 -5.36
N ILE A 81 -11.09 6.31 -6.02
CA ILE A 81 -9.89 7.10 -6.33
C ILE A 81 -10.25 8.37 -7.10
N SER A 82 -11.01 8.24 -8.19
CA SER A 82 -11.39 9.41 -8.99
C SER A 82 -12.25 10.41 -8.21
N VAL A 83 -13.23 9.93 -7.42
CA VAL A 83 -14.07 10.84 -6.62
C VAL A 83 -13.25 11.54 -5.54
N ILE A 84 -12.29 10.85 -4.91
CA ILE A 84 -11.38 11.44 -3.93
C ILE A 84 -10.46 12.47 -4.58
N ALA A 85 -9.94 12.20 -5.78
CA ALA A 85 -9.13 13.15 -6.53
C ALA A 85 -9.91 14.43 -6.90
N GLU A 86 -11.18 14.28 -7.30
CA GLU A 86 -12.03 15.41 -7.71
C GLU A 86 -12.55 16.25 -6.53
N LYS A 87 -12.95 15.60 -5.43
CA LYS A 87 -13.71 16.24 -4.33
C LYS A 87 -12.96 16.28 -2.99
N GLY A 88 -11.85 15.55 -2.88
CA GLY A 88 -11.15 15.28 -1.62
C GLY A 88 -11.86 14.27 -0.72
N THR A 89 -11.11 13.68 0.21
CA THR A 89 -11.68 12.74 1.19
C THR A 89 -12.76 13.36 2.06
N ALA A 90 -12.69 14.65 2.40
CA ALA A 90 -13.67 15.30 3.28
C ALA A 90 -15.10 15.27 2.69
N ALA A 91 -15.25 15.62 1.41
CA ALA A 91 -16.54 15.64 0.73
C ALA A 91 -17.00 14.27 0.18
N LEU A 92 -16.17 13.23 0.30
CA LEU A 92 -16.49 11.89 -0.18
C LEU A 92 -17.76 11.32 0.48
N ARG A 93 -18.71 10.91 -0.35
CA ARG A 93 -19.92 10.17 0.03
C ARG A 93 -19.96 8.80 -0.63
N MET A 94 -20.49 7.80 0.08
CA MET A 94 -20.64 6.44 -0.46
C MET A 94 -21.56 6.40 -1.68
N SER A 95 -22.54 7.30 -1.76
CA SER A 95 -23.42 7.49 -2.92
C SER A 95 -22.67 7.89 -4.18
N ASP A 96 -21.67 8.77 -4.05
CA ASP A 96 -20.91 9.30 -5.18
C ASP A 96 -20.04 8.21 -5.80
N ILE A 97 -19.49 7.33 -4.95
CA ILE A 97 -18.76 6.13 -5.40
C ILE A 97 -19.71 5.17 -6.10
N ALA A 98 -20.90 4.95 -5.54
CA ALA A 98 -21.90 4.05 -6.10
C ALA A 98 -22.35 4.52 -7.50
N GLU A 99 -22.68 5.80 -7.64
CA GLU A 99 -23.04 6.43 -8.90
C GLU A 99 -21.93 6.27 -9.94
N ARG A 100 -20.69 6.61 -9.58
CA ARG A 100 -19.53 6.51 -10.47
C ARG A 100 -19.20 5.06 -10.86
N ALA A 101 -19.40 4.11 -9.95
CA ALA A 101 -19.15 2.69 -10.19
C ALA A 101 -20.28 1.98 -10.93
N GLY A 102 -21.43 2.65 -11.16
CA GLY A 102 -22.63 2.04 -11.72
C GLY A 102 -23.24 0.99 -10.78
N MET A 103 -23.22 1.25 -9.47
CA MET A 103 -23.66 0.35 -8.40
C MET A 103 -24.69 1.01 -7.50
N SER A 104 -25.41 0.21 -6.70
CA SER A 104 -26.24 0.76 -5.64
C SER A 104 -25.39 1.14 -4.42
N THR A 105 -25.80 2.18 -3.69
CA THR A 105 -25.14 2.58 -2.44
C THR A 105 -25.10 1.44 -1.41
N GLY A 106 -26.15 0.61 -1.37
CA GLY A 106 -26.19 -0.59 -0.53
C GLY A 106 -25.11 -1.60 -0.88
N HIS A 107 -24.78 -1.76 -2.17
CA HIS A 107 -23.70 -2.64 -2.63
C HIS A 107 -22.31 -2.12 -2.17
N ILE A 108 -22.09 -0.81 -2.27
CA ILE A 108 -20.85 -0.17 -1.79
C ILE A 108 -20.72 -0.30 -0.26
N LEU A 109 -21.79 -0.01 0.50
CA LEU A 109 -21.81 -0.15 1.95
C LEU A 109 -21.60 -1.61 2.40
N TYR A 110 -22.17 -2.57 1.67
CA TYR A 110 -21.97 -3.99 1.95
C TYR A 110 -20.50 -4.41 1.81
N HIS A 111 -19.80 -3.93 0.79
CA HIS A 111 -18.40 -4.30 0.56
C HIS A 111 -17.41 -3.58 1.46
N PHE A 112 -17.57 -2.28 1.66
CA PHE A 112 -16.54 -1.44 2.27
C PHE A 112 -16.90 -0.91 3.66
N GLY A 113 -18.18 -1.03 4.06
CA GLY A 113 -18.65 -0.56 5.35
C GLY A 113 -18.54 0.96 5.50
N LYS A 114 -17.76 1.41 6.48
CA LYS A 114 -17.61 2.83 6.81
C LYS A 114 -16.57 3.52 5.92
N LYS A 115 -16.73 4.83 5.76
CA LYS A 115 -15.84 5.70 4.97
C LYS A 115 -14.36 5.54 5.33
N ASP A 116 -14.00 5.56 6.61
CA ASP A 116 -12.59 5.51 7.04
C ASP A 116 -11.91 4.19 6.63
N ARG A 117 -12.64 3.08 6.76
CA ARG A 117 -12.19 1.77 6.29
C ARG A 117 -12.07 1.74 4.77
N LEU A 118 -13.05 2.29 4.05
CA LEU A 118 -12.98 2.42 2.59
C LEU A 118 -11.73 3.18 2.17
N LEU A 119 -11.39 4.29 2.83
CA LEU A 119 -10.22 5.09 2.49
C LEU A 119 -8.91 4.29 2.62
N LEU A 120 -8.76 3.53 3.71
CA LEU A 120 -7.61 2.65 3.91
C LEU A 120 -7.56 1.51 2.87
N GLU A 121 -8.70 0.90 2.55
CA GLU A 121 -8.76 -0.17 1.53
C GLU A 121 -8.45 0.35 0.13
N VAL A 122 -8.94 1.55 -0.21
CA VAL A 122 -8.66 2.21 -1.50
C VAL A 122 -7.19 2.59 -1.59
N LEU A 123 -6.60 3.10 -0.50
CA LEU A 123 -5.17 3.38 -0.43
C LEU A 123 -4.33 2.12 -0.64
N ALA A 124 -4.60 1.06 0.14
CA ALA A 124 -3.88 -0.21 0.02
C ALA A 124 -4.01 -0.79 -1.39
N TRP A 125 -5.21 -0.75 -1.99
CA TRP A 125 -5.43 -1.18 -3.36
C TRP A 125 -4.63 -0.36 -4.38
N SER A 126 -4.59 0.97 -4.22
CA SER A 126 -3.78 1.86 -5.08
C SER A 126 -2.27 1.55 -4.97
N GLN A 127 -1.78 1.30 -3.76
CA GLN A 127 -0.38 0.95 -3.53
C GLN A 127 -0.03 -0.44 -4.09
N ALA A 128 -0.93 -1.42 -3.99
CA ALA A 128 -0.75 -2.74 -4.59
C ALA A 128 -0.71 -2.69 -6.13
N ASP A 129 -1.54 -1.87 -6.77
CA ASP A 129 -1.48 -1.61 -8.23
C ASP A 129 -0.14 -0.95 -8.62
N LEU A 130 0.31 0.04 -7.84
CA LEU A 130 1.61 0.68 -8.07
C LEU A 130 2.77 -0.31 -7.92
N TRP A 131 2.69 -1.18 -6.92
CA TRP A 131 3.67 -2.23 -6.67
C TRP A 131 3.75 -3.24 -7.81
N THR A 132 2.59 -3.74 -8.26
CA THR A 132 2.53 -4.70 -9.37
C THR A 132 3.27 -4.16 -10.60
N ARG A 133 3.01 -2.90 -10.95
CA ARG A 133 3.66 -2.22 -12.08
C ARG A 133 5.16 -1.99 -11.86
N TYR A 134 5.57 -1.68 -10.64
CA TYR A 134 7.00 -1.57 -10.32
C TYR A 134 7.68 -2.93 -10.52
N GLN A 135 7.10 -4.01 -10.00
CA GLN A 135 7.69 -5.34 -10.09
C GLN A 135 7.80 -5.79 -11.54
N GLU A 136 6.76 -5.60 -12.35
CA GLU A 136 6.78 -5.89 -13.78
C GLU A 136 7.90 -5.14 -14.52
N ALA A 137 8.19 -3.89 -14.12
CA ALA A 137 9.27 -3.10 -14.69
C ALA A 137 10.64 -3.53 -14.15
N ALA A 138 10.74 -3.83 -12.85
CA ALA A 138 11.98 -4.25 -12.19
C ALA A 138 12.45 -5.64 -12.64
N ASP A 139 11.51 -6.55 -12.96
CA ASP A 139 11.81 -7.87 -13.53
C ASP A 139 12.41 -7.77 -14.94
N GLN A 140 12.16 -6.67 -15.64
CA GLN A 140 12.71 -6.39 -16.97
C GLN A 140 13.99 -5.55 -16.91
N ALA A 141 14.37 -5.05 -15.74
CA ALA A 141 15.59 -4.26 -15.58
C ALA A 141 16.84 -5.15 -15.63
N GLY A 142 17.85 -4.72 -16.39
CA GLY A 142 19.09 -5.47 -16.59
C GLY A 142 20.14 -5.19 -15.50
N SER A 143 19.91 -4.23 -14.60
CA SER A 143 20.86 -3.86 -13.55
C SER A 143 20.20 -3.28 -12.28
N PRO A 144 20.86 -3.40 -11.11
CA PRO A 144 20.50 -2.68 -9.89
C PRO A 144 20.36 -1.16 -10.07
N ALA A 145 21.19 -0.55 -10.94
CA ALA A 145 21.09 0.88 -11.25
C ALA A 145 19.77 1.23 -11.94
N GLU A 146 19.32 0.42 -12.90
CA GLU A 146 18.01 0.60 -13.54
C GLU A 146 16.86 0.33 -12.56
N LYS A 147 17.00 -0.63 -11.65
CA LYS A 147 16.00 -0.86 -10.58
C LYS A 147 15.92 0.33 -9.61
N LEU A 148 17.05 0.96 -9.29
CA LEU A 148 17.09 2.18 -8.47
C LEU A 148 16.41 3.35 -9.19
N ASP A 149 16.67 3.52 -10.48
CA ASP A 149 15.98 4.51 -11.32
C ASP A 149 14.46 4.29 -11.29
N LEU A 150 14.01 3.05 -11.51
CA LEU A 150 12.60 2.67 -11.41
C LEU A 150 12.03 2.96 -10.02
N PHE A 151 12.76 2.63 -8.94
CA PHE A 151 12.31 2.91 -7.57
C PHE A 151 12.02 4.40 -7.39
N VAL A 152 12.95 5.28 -7.79
CA VAL A 152 12.76 6.74 -7.71
C VAL A 152 11.58 7.20 -8.56
N ARG A 153 11.41 6.66 -9.77
CA ARG A 153 10.26 6.99 -10.66
C ARG A 153 8.92 6.61 -10.05
N PHE A 154 8.84 5.45 -9.41
CA PHE A 154 7.59 4.94 -8.84
C PHE A 154 7.28 5.56 -7.48
N TYR A 155 8.30 5.98 -6.73
CA TYR A 155 8.12 6.67 -5.44
C TYR A 155 7.61 8.11 -5.64
N LEU A 156 8.17 8.83 -6.60
CA LEU A 156 7.80 10.23 -6.85
C LEU A 156 6.42 10.36 -7.52
N PRO A 157 5.65 11.42 -7.22
CA PRO A 157 4.45 11.77 -7.97
C PRO A 157 4.79 12.03 -9.44
N ARG A 158 3.87 11.71 -10.35
CA ARG A 158 4.11 11.83 -11.80
C ARG A 158 4.03 13.26 -12.30
N HIS A 159 3.19 14.06 -11.65
CA HIS A 159 2.93 15.46 -11.99
C HIS A 159 2.31 16.16 -10.78
N GLN A 160 2.16 17.49 -10.89
CA GLN A 160 1.36 18.27 -9.96
C GLN A 160 -0.07 17.70 -9.90
N GLY A 161 -0.59 17.48 -8.70
CA GLY A 161 -1.93 16.92 -8.52
C GLY A 161 -2.07 15.43 -8.85
N ASP A 162 -0.99 14.64 -8.81
CA ASP A 162 -1.08 13.18 -8.95
C ASP A 162 -2.11 12.59 -7.96
N GLU A 163 -3.14 11.96 -8.49
CA GLU A 163 -4.28 11.44 -7.71
C GLU A 163 -3.86 10.40 -6.66
N ARG A 164 -2.85 9.58 -6.96
CA ARG A 164 -2.37 8.55 -6.02
C ARG A 164 -1.68 9.17 -4.82
N TYR A 165 -0.83 10.17 -5.08
CA TYR A 165 -0.13 10.86 -4.01
C TYR A 165 -1.08 11.78 -3.22
N ALA A 166 -2.08 12.38 -3.88
CA ALA A 166 -3.16 13.10 -3.22
C ALA A 166 -3.95 12.19 -2.27
N LEU A 167 -4.29 10.97 -2.71
CA LEU A 167 -4.93 9.97 -1.86
C LEU A 167 -4.03 9.60 -0.67
N TRP A 168 -2.75 9.29 -0.91
CA TRP A 168 -1.77 8.98 0.13
C TRP A 168 -1.72 10.05 1.21
N THR A 169 -1.50 11.31 0.83
CA THR A 169 -1.40 12.44 1.76
C THR A 169 -2.70 12.68 2.52
N GLN A 170 -3.86 12.66 1.84
CA GLN A 170 -5.16 12.87 2.50
C GLN A 170 -5.53 11.76 3.47
N VAL A 171 -5.13 10.51 3.22
CA VAL A 171 -5.37 9.40 4.14
C VAL A 171 -4.38 9.44 5.29
N LEU A 172 -3.08 9.65 5.03
CA LEU A 172 -2.05 9.64 6.07
C LEU A 172 -2.30 10.69 7.16
N THR A 173 -2.84 11.86 6.82
CA THR A 173 -3.10 12.95 7.78
C THR A 173 -4.39 12.80 8.58
N GLN A 174 -5.20 11.78 8.31
CA GLN A 174 -6.42 11.51 9.09
C GLN A 174 -6.11 10.82 10.41
N HIS A 175 -7.04 10.92 11.36
CA HIS A 175 -6.96 10.13 12.59
C HIS A 175 -7.28 8.67 12.29
N HIS A 176 -6.39 7.77 12.69
CA HIS A 176 -6.56 6.32 12.52
C HIS A 176 -6.53 5.60 13.86
N ASP A 177 -7.36 4.57 13.96
CA ASP A 177 -7.25 3.60 15.06
C ASP A 177 -5.97 2.75 14.91
N GLU A 178 -5.76 1.83 15.85
CA GLU A 178 -4.60 0.93 15.82
C GLU A 178 -4.55 0.05 14.56
N ALA A 179 -5.69 -0.33 14.01
CA ALA A 179 -5.74 -1.14 12.80
C ALA A 179 -5.34 -0.33 11.56
N GLY A 180 -5.85 0.89 11.43
CA GLY A 180 -5.47 1.80 10.36
C GLY A 180 -4.00 2.19 10.41
N ARG A 181 -3.46 2.48 11.62
CA ARG A 181 -2.03 2.77 11.78
C ARG A 181 -1.15 1.60 11.34
N ARG A 182 -1.50 0.36 11.68
CA ARG A 182 -0.77 -0.84 11.22
C ARG A 182 -0.76 -0.98 9.70
N ILE A 183 -1.88 -0.68 9.03
CA ILE A 183 -1.94 -0.70 7.56
C ILE A 183 -0.97 0.35 6.97
N LEU A 184 -1.01 1.58 7.48
CA LEU A 184 -0.15 2.66 6.99
C LEU A 184 1.33 2.39 7.22
N THR A 185 1.69 1.86 8.39
CA THR A 185 3.07 1.45 8.69
C THR A 185 3.53 0.35 7.73
N ALA A 186 2.72 -0.69 7.49
CA ALA A 186 3.09 -1.74 6.54
C ALA A 186 3.30 -1.22 5.10
N LEU A 187 2.52 -0.21 4.68
CA LEU A 187 2.69 0.43 3.39
C LEU A 187 4.00 1.24 3.30
N LEU A 188 4.41 1.90 4.39
CA LEU A 188 5.67 2.62 4.50
C LEU A 188 6.86 1.67 4.54
N ASP A 189 6.83 0.67 5.44
CA ASP A 189 7.89 -0.33 5.59
C ASP A 189 8.15 -1.07 4.27
N GLY A 190 7.09 -1.33 3.49
CA GLY A 190 7.26 -1.93 2.19
C GLY A 190 8.10 -1.08 1.22
N TRP A 191 8.09 0.26 1.29
CA TRP A 191 8.97 1.08 0.45
C TRP A 191 10.43 0.93 0.87
N ASP A 192 10.67 0.88 2.17
CA ASP A 192 12.00 0.69 2.75
C ASP A 192 12.58 -0.68 2.32
N GLU A 193 11.81 -1.76 2.50
CA GLU A 193 12.20 -3.12 2.11
C GLU A 193 12.61 -3.21 0.63
N ARG A 194 11.91 -2.48 -0.24
CA ARG A 194 12.16 -2.48 -1.70
C ARG A 194 13.45 -1.74 -2.04
N LEU A 195 13.67 -0.57 -1.45
CA LEU A 195 14.92 0.16 -1.66
C LEU A 195 16.11 -0.67 -1.16
N GLU A 196 15.99 -1.26 0.03
CA GLU A 196 17.02 -2.12 0.58
C GLU A 196 17.31 -3.33 -0.30
N ALA A 197 16.29 -3.96 -0.89
CA ALA A 197 16.48 -5.05 -1.83
C ALA A 197 17.32 -4.65 -3.06
N VAL A 198 17.01 -3.49 -3.64
CA VAL A 198 17.77 -2.95 -4.79
C VAL A 198 19.22 -2.65 -4.41
N VAL A 199 19.43 -2.01 -3.24
CA VAL A 199 20.79 -1.64 -2.80
C VAL A 199 21.61 -2.88 -2.43
N ARG A 200 20.99 -3.87 -1.78
CA ARG A 200 21.62 -5.15 -1.43
C ARG A 200 22.07 -5.91 -2.67
N GLU A 201 21.21 -6.03 -3.68
CA GLU A 201 21.56 -6.67 -4.96
C GLU A 201 22.74 -5.95 -5.63
N GLY A 202 22.72 -4.61 -5.67
CA GLY A 202 23.84 -3.84 -6.22
C GLY A 202 25.15 -3.98 -5.45
N ARG A 203 25.11 -4.14 -4.12
CA ARG A 203 26.28 -4.44 -3.29
C ARG A 203 26.85 -5.84 -3.59
N GLU A 204 25.98 -6.85 -3.68
CA GLU A 204 26.36 -8.22 -3.99
C GLU A 204 27.02 -8.35 -5.37
N LEU A 205 26.53 -7.58 -6.36
CA LEU A 205 27.10 -7.51 -7.71
C LEU A 205 28.30 -6.56 -7.82
N GLY A 206 28.72 -5.90 -6.73
CA GLY A 206 29.84 -4.95 -6.71
C GLY A 206 29.60 -3.65 -7.49
N GLN A 207 28.34 -3.35 -7.83
CA GLN A 207 27.96 -2.14 -8.57
C GLN A 207 27.73 -0.94 -7.63
N PHE A 208 27.31 -1.19 -6.39
CA PHE A 208 27.09 -0.17 -5.37
C PHE A 208 28.11 -0.29 -4.23
N ALA A 209 28.40 0.85 -3.60
CA ALA A 209 29.23 0.95 -2.43
C ALA A 209 28.65 0.19 -1.23
N ASP A 210 29.55 -0.19 -0.33
CA ASP A 210 29.18 -0.77 0.96
C ASP A 210 28.71 0.33 1.92
N VAL A 211 27.39 0.53 1.99
CA VAL A 211 26.74 1.54 2.85
C VAL A 211 26.05 0.88 4.04
N ASP A 212 25.88 1.64 5.13
CA ASP A 212 24.93 1.29 6.18
C ASP A 212 23.51 1.36 5.59
N LEU A 213 22.91 0.19 5.38
CA LEU A 213 21.61 0.06 4.69
C LEU A 213 20.49 0.80 5.43
N PRO A 214 20.23 0.54 6.74
CA PRO A 214 19.22 1.30 7.48
C PRO A 214 19.40 2.81 7.41
N GLU A 215 20.63 3.30 7.60
CA GLU A 215 20.89 4.74 7.55
C GLU A 215 20.63 5.30 6.15
N PHE A 216 21.14 4.63 5.11
CA PHE A 216 20.94 5.03 3.72
C PHE A 216 19.45 5.08 3.37
N THR A 217 18.68 4.04 3.71
CA THR A 217 17.25 3.93 3.41
C THR A 217 16.48 5.06 4.06
N ILE A 218 16.71 5.35 5.35
CA ILE A 218 16.05 6.44 6.06
C ILE A 218 16.33 7.78 5.37
N ARG A 219 17.58 8.08 5.03
CA ARG A 219 17.93 9.35 4.36
C ARG A 219 17.30 9.45 2.96
N ALA A 220 17.37 8.36 2.20
CA ALA A 220 16.84 8.29 0.84
C ALA A 220 15.32 8.52 0.83
N VAL A 221 14.58 7.79 1.66
CA VAL A 221 13.11 7.87 1.75
C VAL A 221 12.66 9.21 2.32
N ALA A 222 13.36 9.77 3.30
CA ALA A 222 13.09 11.12 3.80
C ALA A 222 13.29 12.19 2.72
N MET A 223 14.37 12.10 1.94
CA MET A 223 14.60 12.98 0.80
C MET A 223 13.50 12.84 -0.26
N LEU A 224 13.19 11.61 -0.67
CA LEU A 224 12.17 11.35 -1.67
C LEU A 224 10.80 11.84 -1.20
N SER A 225 10.43 11.65 0.07
CA SER A 225 9.20 12.19 0.67
C SER A 225 9.10 13.70 0.52
N GLY A 226 10.17 14.44 0.87
CA GLY A 226 10.19 15.90 0.73
C GLY A 226 10.16 16.35 -0.74
N LEU A 227 10.81 15.62 -1.63
CA LEU A 227 10.75 15.88 -3.07
C LEU A 227 9.37 15.57 -3.67
N SER A 228 8.66 14.60 -3.12
CA SER A 228 7.28 14.29 -3.53
C SER A 228 6.33 15.46 -3.20
N GLU A 229 6.47 16.09 -2.03
CA GLU A 229 5.70 17.30 -1.69
C GLU A 229 5.98 18.43 -2.69
N ASP A 230 7.24 18.61 -3.07
CA ASP A 230 7.62 19.63 -4.03
C ASP A 230 6.97 19.44 -5.41
N VAL A 231 6.94 18.19 -5.91
CA VAL A 231 6.26 17.84 -7.16
C VAL A 231 4.76 18.07 -7.02
N MET A 232 4.17 17.60 -5.91
CA MET A 232 2.74 17.67 -5.67
C MET A 232 2.21 19.12 -5.70
N PHE A 233 2.97 20.06 -5.12
CA PHE A 233 2.61 21.48 -5.09
C PHE A 233 3.16 22.30 -6.26
N GLY A 234 3.87 21.67 -7.21
CA GLY A 234 4.39 22.35 -8.41
C GLY A 234 5.37 23.48 -8.06
N ARG A 235 6.27 23.25 -7.08
CA ARG A 235 7.17 24.31 -6.61
C ARG A 235 8.09 24.81 -7.72
N SER A 236 8.16 26.14 -7.86
CA SER A 236 8.88 26.82 -8.95
C SER A 236 10.38 26.52 -9.05
N ARG A 237 11.02 26.07 -7.96
CA ARG A 237 12.45 25.71 -7.96
C ARG A 237 12.82 24.60 -8.95
N TRP A 238 11.84 23.83 -9.44
CA TRP A 238 12.03 22.73 -10.39
C TRP A 238 11.73 23.10 -11.86
N GLN A 239 11.50 24.39 -12.18
CA GLN A 239 11.16 24.83 -13.54
C GLN A 239 12.22 24.50 -14.61
N HIS A 240 13.48 24.34 -14.20
CA HIS A 240 14.60 24.11 -15.12
C HIS A 240 15.39 22.83 -14.81
N THR A 241 14.91 22.00 -13.88
CA THR A 241 15.59 20.76 -13.53
C THR A 241 14.59 19.67 -13.15
N SER A 242 14.95 18.42 -13.44
CA SER A 242 14.11 17.28 -13.12
C SER A 242 14.29 16.88 -11.65
N VAL A 243 13.20 16.85 -10.88
CA VAL A 243 13.18 16.29 -9.51
C VAL A 243 13.69 14.85 -9.49
N HIS A 244 13.24 14.03 -10.45
CA HIS A 244 13.67 12.64 -10.60
C HIS A 244 15.18 12.53 -10.81
N ALA A 245 15.73 13.17 -11.85
CA ALA A 245 17.18 13.21 -12.08
C ALA A 245 17.99 13.74 -10.88
N PHE A 246 17.51 14.76 -10.17
CA PHE A 246 18.15 15.25 -8.95
C PHE A 246 18.18 14.17 -7.86
N ALA A 247 17.03 13.54 -7.59
CA ALA A 247 16.92 12.47 -6.60
C ALA A 247 17.82 11.29 -6.94
N LEU A 248 17.76 10.81 -8.18
CA LEU A 248 18.57 9.69 -8.65
C LEU A 248 20.06 9.99 -8.53
N SER A 249 20.51 11.16 -9.02
CA SER A 249 21.91 11.55 -8.92
C SER A 249 22.40 11.67 -7.47
N ALA A 250 21.53 12.10 -6.54
CA ALA A 250 21.88 12.17 -5.12
C ALA A 250 22.07 10.76 -4.53
N LEU A 251 21.15 9.83 -4.82
CA LEU A 251 21.27 8.44 -4.36
C LEU A 251 22.49 7.73 -4.99
N GLU A 252 22.70 7.89 -6.29
CA GLU A 252 23.86 7.33 -6.99
C GLU A 252 25.18 7.83 -6.41
N ARG A 253 25.27 9.12 -6.03
CA ARG A 253 26.48 9.68 -5.43
C ARG A 253 26.83 8.97 -4.13
N ASP A 254 25.84 8.68 -3.31
CA ASP A 254 26.02 7.99 -2.03
C ASP A 254 26.33 6.49 -2.23
N LEU A 255 25.92 5.91 -3.36
CA LEU A 255 26.16 4.52 -3.73
C LEU A 255 27.39 4.30 -4.63
N ARG A 256 28.16 5.34 -4.99
CA ARG A 256 29.35 5.20 -5.83
C ARG A 256 30.45 4.43 -5.08
N PRO A 257 30.92 3.28 -5.61
CA PRO A 257 32.04 2.58 -5.03
C PRO A 257 33.26 3.51 -4.93
N THR A 258 33.87 3.61 -3.75
CA THR A 258 35.16 4.28 -3.62
C THR A 258 36.16 3.44 -4.40
N SER A 259 36.70 3.98 -5.50
CA SER A 259 37.79 3.33 -6.23
C SER A 259 38.90 3.01 -5.22
N ARG A 260 39.12 1.73 -4.95
CA ARG A 260 40.24 1.30 -4.09
C ARG A 260 41.53 1.64 -4.85
N PRO A 261 42.45 2.46 -4.30
CA PRO A 261 43.74 2.73 -4.92
C PRO A 261 44.60 1.47 -5.02
#